data_AF-A0A966SLQ6-F1
#
_entry.id   AF-A0A966SLQ6-F1
#
_cell.length_a   1.000
_cell.length_b   1.000
_cell.length_c   1.000
_cell.angle_alpha   90.00
_cell.angle_beta   90.00
_cell.angle_gamma   90.00
#
_symmetry.space_group_name_H-M   'P 1'
#
loop_
_entity.id
_entity.type
_entity.pdbx_description
1 polymer ?
#
loop_
_entity_poly.entity_id
_entity_poly.type
_entity_poly.pdbx_seq_one_letter_code
_entity_poly.pdbx_strand_id
1 'polypeptide(L)'
;MSQLLFSLTFLVGLFWLVEHVCGNKRGRAWRRPQMLTDAALYAFDALVTKPINLVLISIAAVLFLVPLGVISWDALKAGQYQGFGPMARLPGWGQFMLAFLLGDFLLYWIHRAFHGGKLWRFHAVHHSSER
;
A
#
# COMPACT_ATOMS: atom_id res chain seq x y z
N MET A 1 -20.44 7.57 4.86
CA MET A 1 -20.73 6.34 5.62
C MET A 1 -21.10 5.16 4.72
N SER A 2 -22.07 5.32 3.80
CA SER A 2 -22.52 4.26 2.87
C SER A 2 -21.42 3.69 1.97
N GLN A 3 -20.57 4.53 1.39
CA GLN A 3 -19.47 4.09 0.52
C GLN A 3 -18.39 3.28 1.27
N LEU A 4 -18.07 3.67 2.50
CA LEU A 4 -17.10 2.95 3.33
C LEU A 4 -17.63 1.56 3.69
N LEU A 5 -18.90 1.50 4.12
CA LEU A 5 -19.57 0.24 4.42
C LEU A 5 -19.63 -0.66 3.19
N PHE A 6 -19.98 -0.10 2.03
CA PHE A 6 -19.98 -0.83 0.76
C PHE A 6 -18.59 -1.36 0.40
N SER A 7 -17.55 -0.54 0.44
CA SER A 7 -16.18 -0.98 0.13
C SER A 7 -15.69 -2.06 1.09
N LEU A 8 -16.01 -1.93 2.38
CA LEU A 8 -15.63 -2.91 3.39
C LEU A 8 -16.33 -4.25 3.15
N THR A 9 -17.65 -4.24 2.94
CA THR A 9 -18.41 -5.47 2.68
C THR A 9 -18.00 -6.10 1.36
N PHE A 10 -17.78 -5.29 0.32
CA PHE A 10 -17.31 -5.75 -0.98
C PHE A 10 -15.95 -6.42 -0.88
N LEU A 11 -14.95 -5.78 -0.26
CA LEU A 11 -13.60 -6.33 -0.14
C LEU A 11 -13.59 -7.59 0.72
N VAL A 12 -14.26 -7.58 1.87
CA VAL A 12 -14.35 -8.77 2.74
C VAL A 12 -15.01 -9.93 1.97
N GLY A 13 -16.11 -9.67 1.25
CA GLY A 13 -16.79 -10.69 0.44
C GLY A 13 -15.94 -11.20 -0.72
N LEU A 14 -15.26 -10.31 -1.44
CA LEU A 14 -14.38 -10.66 -2.56
C LEU A 14 -13.22 -11.53 -2.08
N PHE A 15 -12.50 -11.11 -1.03
CA PHE A 15 -11.39 -11.90 -0.48
C PHE A 15 -11.88 -13.21 0.13
N TRP A 16 -13.04 -13.22 0.79
CA TRP A 16 -13.67 -14.46 1.26
C TRP A 16 -13.85 -15.44 0.09
N LEU A 17 -14.44 -14.97 -1.02
CA LEU A 17 -14.71 -15.79 -2.20
C LEU A 17 -13.41 -16.32 -2.81
N VAL A 18 -12.44 -15.44 -3.08
CA VAL A 18 -11.17 -15.82 -3.68
C VAL A 18 -10.43 -16.83 -2.80
N GLU A 19 -10.37 -16.61 -1.49
CA GLU A 19 -9.66 -17.50 -0.56
C GLU A 19 -10.29 -18.90 -0.46
N HIS A 20 -11.63 -19.01 -0.52
CA HIS A 20 -12.33 -20.29 -0.29
C HIS A 20 -12.63 -21.06 -1.58
N VAL A 21 -12.74 -20.37 -2.72
CA VAL A 21 -12.97 -21.01 -4.02
C VAL A 21 -11.65 -21.34 -4.71
N CYS A 22 -10.73 -20.37 -4.76
CA CYS A 22 -9.49 -20.47 -5.54
C CYS A 22 -8.22 -20.58 -4.68
N GLY A 23 -8.30 -20.23 -3.39
CA GLY A 23 -7.15 -20.12 -2.51
C GLY A 23 -6.86 -21.34 -1.65
N ASN A 24 -5.75 -21.27 -0.91
CA ASN A 24 -5.24 -22.32 -0.01
C ASN A 24 -6.11 -22.57 1.24
N LYS A 25 -7.29 -21.94 1.32
CA LYS A 25 -8.22 -22.02 2.46
C LYS A 25 -9.49 -22.80 2.12
N ARG A 26 -9.57 -23.40 0.92
CA ARG A 26 -10.67 -24.27 0.50
C ARG A 26 -10.90 -25.40 1.52
N GLY A 27 -12.14 -25.54 1.98
CA GLY A 27 -12.53 -26.56 2.97
C GLY A 27 -12.11 -26.27 4.42
N ARG A 28 -11.41 -25.16 4.71
CA ARG A 28 -11.11 -24.74 6.09
C ARG A 28 -12.27 -23.92 6.67
N ALA A 29 -12.46 -24.00 7.98
CA ALA A 29 -13.44 -23.17 8.68
C ALA A 29 -13.09 -21.68 8.56
N TRP A 30 -14.12 -20.83 8.48
CA TRP A 30 -13.95 -19.37 8.42
C TRP A 30 -13.25 -18.81 9.66
N ARG A 31 -13.58 -19.35 10.85
CA ARG A 31 -13.01 -18.91 12.12
C ARG A 31 -11.63 -19.50 12.34
N ARG A 32 -10.66 -18.64 12.63
CA ARG A 32 -9.27 -19.01 12.94
C ARG A 32 -8.90 -18.48 14.33
N PRO A 33 -8.04 -19.18 15.10
CA PRO A 33 -7.62 -18.71 16.42
C PRO A 33 -7.01 -17.30 16.43
N GLN A 34 -6.34 -16.90 15.35
CA GLN A 34 -5.59 -15.64 15.25
C GLN A 34 -6.43 -14.44 14.75
N MET A 35 -7.73 -14.60 14.50
CA MET A 35 -8.56 -13.52 13.93
C MET A 35 -8.57 -12.24 14.77
N LEU A 36 -8.46 -12.35 16.10
CA LEU A 36 -8.39 -11.16 16.96
C LEU A 36 -7.07 -10.42 16.76
N THR A 37 -5.96 -11.15 16.60
CA THR A 37 -4.65 -10.58 16.31
C THR A 37 -4.67 -9.89 14.95
N ASP A 38 -5.24 -10.52 13.93
CA ASP A 38 -5.38 -9.92 12.59
C ASP A 38 -6.23 -8.64 12.63
N ALA A 39 -7.35 -8.65 13.36
CA ALA A 39 -8.22 -7.49 13.53
C ALA A 39 -7.54 -6.35 14.31
N ALA A 40 -6.81 -6.68 15.38
CA ALA A 40 -6.03 -5.72 16.16
C ALA A 40 -4.91 -5.10 15.32
N LEU A 41 -4.17 -5.91 14.55
CA LEU A 41 -3.15 -5.43 13.62
C LEU A 41 -3.74 -4.56 12.53
N TYR A 42 -4.89 -4.92 11.97
CA TYR A 42 -5.59 -4.09 10.99
C TYR A 42 -6.00 -2.73 11.59
N ALA A 43 -6.56 -2.73 12.81
CA ALA A 43 -6.92 -1.50 13.50
C ALA A 43 -5.69 -0.62 13.78
N PHE A 44 -4.59 -1.23 14.25
CA PHE A 44 -3.32 -0.53 14.45
C PHE A 44 -2.79 0.06 13.15
N ASP A 45 -2.77 -0.71 12.06
CA ASP A 45 -2.32 -0.23 10.76
C ASP A 45 -3.18 0.95 10.25
N ALA A 46 -4.50 0.84 10.37
CA ALA A 46 -5.43 1.88 9.94
C ALA A 46 -5.34 3.17 10.78
N LEU A 47 -5.16 3.05 12.10
CA LEU A 47 -5.18 4.18 13.03
C LEU A 47 -3.80 4.81 13.27
N VAL A 48 -2.72 4.03 13.08
CA VAL A 48 -1.36 4.44 13.44
C VAL A 48 -0.47 4.47 12.20
N THR A 49 -0.26 3.31 11.56
CA THR A 49 0.72 3.19 10.47
C THR A 49 0.34 4.03 9.25
N LYS A 50 -0.91 3.94 8.77
CA LYS A 50 -1.36 4.68 7.57
C LYS A 50 -1.33 6.19 7.76
N PRO A 51 -1.83 6.79 8.86
CA PRO A 51 -1.70 8.22 9.10
C PRO A 51 -0.24 8.67 9.18
N ILE A 52 0.62 7.92 9.88
CA ILE A 52 2.05 8.23 9.96
C ILE A 52 2.69 8.20 8.56
N ASN A 53 2.45 7.15 7.78
CA ASN A 53 2.96 7.04 6.42
C ASN A 53 2.48 8.21 5.54
N LEU A 54 1.20 8.57 5.62
CA LEU A 54 0.64 9.70 4.88
C LEU A 54 1.36 11.01 5.25
N VAL A 55 1.59 11.27 6.53
CA VAL A 55 2.30 12.47 7.00
C VAL A 55 3.75 12.46 6.51
N LEU A 56 4.47 11.35 6.67
CA LEU A 56 5.87 11.24 6.26
C LEU A 56 6.04 11.41 4.75
N ILE A 57 5.18 10.76 3.94
CA ILE A 57 5.18 10.90 2.48
C ILE A 57 4.84 12.34 2.10
N SER A 58 3.87 12.97 2.76
CA SER A 58 3.49 14.36 2.49
C SER A 58 4.63 15.34 2.81
N ILE A 59 5.31 15.17 3.95
CA ILE A 59 6.48 15.96 4.32
C ILE A 59 7.58 15.79 3.27
N ALA A 60 7.91 14.55 2.92
CA ALA A 60 8.91 14.27 1.89
C ALA A 60 8.53 14.94 0.57
N ALA A 61 7.27 14.80 0.12
CA ALA A 61 6.80 15.43 -1.10
C ALA A 61 6.96 16.96 -1.06
N VAL A 62 6.63 17.64 0.03
CA VAL A 62 6.85 19.09 0.17
C VAL A 62 8.33 19.45 0.10
N LEU A 63 9.18 18.72 0.84
CA LEU A 63 10.62 18.97 0.90
C LEU A 63 11.33 18.75 -0.44
N PHE A 64 10.78 17.93 -1.34
CA PHE A 64 11.32 17.77 -2.69
C PHE A 64 10.66 18.71 -3.71
N LEU A 65 9.33 18.76 -3.76
CA LEU A 65 8.61 19.43 -4.86
C LEU A 65 8.71 20.96 -4.79
N VAL A 66 8.68 21.56 -3.58
CA VAL A 66 8.71 23.02 -3.45
C VAL A 66 10.12 23.57 -3.73
N PRO A 67 11.21 23.06 -3.11
CA PRO A 67 12.55 23.58 -3.37
C PRO A 67 13.04 23.33 -4.79
N LEU A 68 12.57 22.27 -5.45
CA LEU A 68 12.87 22.01 -6.86
C LEU A 68 12.03 22.85 -7.84
N GLY A 69 11.16 23.73 -7.34
CA GLY A 69 10.33 24.61 -8.17
C GLY A 69 9.24 23.89 -8.96
N VAL A 70 8.88 22.66 -8.57
CA VAL A 70 7.84 21.86 -9.24
C VAL A 70 6.45 22.42 -8.95
N ILE A 71 6.21 22.91 -7.73
CA ILE A 71 4.98 23.60 -7.33
C ILE A 71 5.31 24.66 -6.27
N SER A 72 4.63 25.81 -6.31
CA SER A 72 4.76 26.83 -5.27
C SER A 72 4.01 26.44 -3.99
N TRP A 73 4.42 27.00 -2.86
CA TRP A 73 3.75 26.79 -1.58
C TRP A 73 2.27 27.21 -1.62
N ASP A 74 1.97 28.32 -2.29
CA ASP A 74 0.61 28.84 -2.40
C ASP A 74 -0.27 27.96 -3.29
N ALA A 75 0.25 27.47 -4.42
CA ALA A 75 -0.46 26.55 -5.30
C ALA A 75 -0.72 25.20 -4.61
N LEU A 76 0.24 24.72 -3.81
CA LEU A 76 0.07 23.48 -3.03
C LEU A 76 -1.05 23.64 -1.99
N LYS A 77 -1.05 24.73 -1.20
CA LYS A 77 -2.12 25.02 -0.23
C LYS A 77 -3.49 25.16 -0.89
N ALA A 78 -3.54 25.72 -2.10
CA ALA A 78 -4.76 25.86 -2.87
C ALA A 78 -5.25 24.54 -3.49
N GLY A 79 -4.55 23.41 -3.27
CA GLY A 79 -4.93 22.11 -3.84
C GLY A 79 -4.75 22.04 -5.35
N GLN A 80 -3.89 22.88 -5.93
CA GLN A 80 -3.71 23.00 -7.39
C GLN A 80 -2.64 22.04 -7.94
N TYR A 81 -2.19 21.06 -7.16
CA TYR A 81 -1.24 20.06 -7.65
C TYR A 81 -1.93 19.08 -8.59
N GLN A 82 -1.49 19.06 -9.86
CA GLN A 82 -2.04 18.19 -10.92
C GLN A 82 -1.01 17.15 -11.40
N GLY A 83 0.06 16.93 -10.63
CA GLY A 83 1.18 16.08 -11.03
C GLY A 83 2.30 16.84 -11.74
N PHE A 84 3.40 16.14 -12.03
CA PHE A 84 4.59 16.69 -12.67
C PHE A 84 5.20 15.71 -13.69
N GLY A 85 5.96 16.25 -14.64
CA GLY A 85 6.78 15.48 -15.57
C GLY A 85 5.97 14.72 -16.65
N PRO A 86 6.63 13.81 -17.38
CA PRO A 86 6.00 13.04 -18.46
C PRO A 86 4.83 12.17 -18.00
N MET A 87 4.87 11.67 -16.77
CA MET A 87 3.80 10.83 -16.20
C MET A 87 2.47 11.57 -16.11
N ALA A 88 2.49 12.86 -15.72
CA ALA A 88 1.27 13.67 -15.61
C ALA A 88 0.58 13.92 -16.97
N ARG A 89 1.28 13.69 -18.09
CA ARG A 89 0.73 13.83 -19.44
C ARG A 89 0.03 12.57 -19.95
N LEU A 90 0.18 11.45 -19.25
CA LEU A 90 -0.50 10.20 -19.61
C LEU A 90 -1.98 10.27 -19.21
N PRO A 91 -2.90 9.68 -20.00
CA PRO A 91 -4.27 9.47 -19.53
C PRO A 91 -4.26 8.59 -18.28
N GLY A 92 -5.33 8.64 -17.48
CA GLY A 92 -5.39 7.93 -16.19
C GLY A 92 -5.01 6.43 -16.28
N TRP A 93 -5.38 5.76 -17.37
CA TRP A 93 -5.01 4.36 -17.60
C TRP A 93 -3.50 4.16 -17.83
N GLY A 94 -2.85 5.10 -18.54
CA GLY A 94 -1.40 5.08 -18.74
C GLY A 94 -0.64 5.33 -17.43
N GLN A 95 -1.13 6.25 -16.59
CA GLN A 95 -0.58 6.47 -15.25
C GLN A 95 -0.70 5.22 -14.38
N PHE A 96 -1.87 4.56 -14.40
CA PHE A 96 -2.11 3.31 -13.68
C PHE A 96 -1.18 2.19 -14.12
N MET A 97 -1.08 1.93 -15.43
CA MET A 97 -0.18 0.90 -15.98
C MET A 97 1.27 1.17 -15.61
N LEU A 98 1.73 2.42 -15.73
CA LEU A 98 3.10 2.78 -15.37
C LEU A 98 3.35 2.59 -13.87
N ALA A 99 2.44 3.07 -13.01
CA ALA A 99 2.56 2.90 -11.56
C ALA A 99 2.56 1.42 -11.14
N PHE A 100 1.71 0.61 -11.78
CA PHE A 100 1.64 -0.83 -11.52
C PHE A 100 2.95 -1.54 -11.88
N LEU A 101 3.46 -1.31 -13.10
CA LEU A 101 4.70 -1.94 -13.57
C LEU A 101 5.92 -1.47 -12.77
N LEU A 102 6.01 -0.17 -12.48
CA LEU A 102 7.09 0.36 -11.63
C LEU A 102 7.00 -0.20 -10.21
N GLY A 103 5.80 -0.30 -9.65
CA GLY A 103 5.58 -0.88 -8.33
C GLY A 103 6.06 -2.33 -8.26
N ASP A 104 5.64 -3.16 -9.23
CA ASP A 104 6.06 -4.55 -9.32
C ASP A 104 7.59 -4.68 -9.46
N PHE A 105 8.17 -3.93 -10.40
CA PHE A 105 9.60 -3.92 -10.63
C PHE A 105 10.39 -3.53 -9.38
N LEU A 106 10.05 -2.40 -8.76
CA LEU A 106 10.74 -1.91 -7.57
C LEU A 106 10.57 -2.88 -6.40
N LEU A 107 9.38 -3.41 -6.19
CA LEU A 107 9.11 -4.36 -5.11
C LEU A 107 9.92 -5.65 -5.29
N TYR A 108 10.02 -6.17 -6.52
CA TYR A 108 10.86 -7.33 -6.83
C TYR A 108 12.32 -7.08 -6.43
N TRP A 109 12.90 -5.95 -6.85
CA TRP A 109 14.31 -5.66 -6.58
C TRP A 109 14.57 -5.35 -5.11
N ILE A 110 13.66 -4.65 -4.46
CA ILE A 110 13.71 -4.41 -3.01
C ILE A 110 13.69 -5.76 -2.29
N HIS A 111 12.74 -6.64 -2.61
CA HIS A 111 12.64 -7.97 -2.03
C HIS A 111 13.92 -8.79 -2.25
N ARG A 112 14.47 -8.78 -3.48
CA ARG A 112 15.75 -9.43 -3.79
C ARG A 112 16.90 -8.88 -2.96
N ALA A 113 16.98 -7.56 -2.78
CA ALA A 113 17.99 -6.93 -1.93
C ALA A 113 17.82 -7.33 -0.46
N PHE A 114 16.58 -7.46 0.03
CA PHE A 114 16.27 -7.97 1.36
C PHE A 114 16.63 -9.45 1.54
N HIS A 115 16.75 -10.22 0.47
CA HIS A 115 17.34 -11.57 0.49
C HIS A 115 18.88 -11.57 0.40
N GLY A 116 19.53 -10.41 0.46
CA GLY A 116 20.98 -10.26 0.40
C GLY A 116 21.59 -9.59 1.64
N GLY A 117 22.86 -9.95 1.92
CA GLY A 117 23.75 -9.23 2.83
C GLY A 117 23.16 -8.92 4.22
N LYS A 118 23.26 -7.65 4.64
CA LYS A 118 22.80 -7.19 5.96
C LYS A 118 21.27 -7.09 6.07
N LEU A 119 20.58 -6.87 4.95
CA LEU A 119 19.12 -6.68 4.94
C LEU A 119 18.37 -7.98 5.24
N TRP A 120 18.99 -9.12 4.91
CA TRP A 120 18.46 -10.45 5.26
C TRP A 120 18.12 -10.61 6.74
N ARG A 121 18.92 -10.04 7.65
CA ARG A 121 18.67 -10.16 9.08
C ARG A 121 17.30 -9.59 9.50
N PHE A 122 16.86 -8.52 8.84
CA PHE A 122 15.54 -7.94 9.06
C PHE A 122 14.46 -8.72 8.31
N HIS A 123 14.75 -9.17 7.09
CA HIS A 123 13.77 -9.89 6.27
C HIS A 123 13.48 -11.31 6.76
N ALA A 124 14.44 -11.97 7.40
CA ALA A 124 14.30 -13.33 7.91
C ALA A 124 13.12 -13.49 8.89
N VAL A 125 12.77 -12.44 9.64
CA VAL A 125 11.58 -12.44 10.54
C VAL A 125 10.29 -12.65 9.76
N HIS A 126 10.19 -12.11 8.54
CA HIS A 126 9.03 -12.34 7.68
C HIS A 126 8.94 -13.82 7.23
N HIS A 127 10.09 -14.48 7.06
CA HIS A 127 10.17 -15.90 6.69
C HIS A 127 10.08 -16.85 7.89
N SER A 128 10.14 -16.35 9.13
CA SER A 128 10.15 -17.19 10.33
C SER A 128 8.76 -17.58 10.84
N SER A 129 7.67 -17.04 10.29
CA SER A 129 6.34 -17.53 10.64
C SER A 129 6.11 -18.89 9.99
N GLU A 130 6.01 -19.94 10.80
CA GLU A 130 5.53 -21.25 10.35
C GLU A 130 4.13 -21.14 9.71
N ARG A 131 3.87 -21.95 8.68
CA ARG A 131 2.58 -22.03 7.99
C ARG A 131 1.57 -22.90 8.74
#